data_AF-A0A1Q9LE69-F1
#
_entry.id   AF-A0A1Q9LE69-F1
#
_cell.length_a   1.000
_cell.length_b   1.000
_cell.length_c   1.000
_cell.angle_alpha   90.00
_cell.angle_beta   90.00
_cell.angle_gamma   90.00
#
_symmetry.space_group_name_H-M   'P 1'
#
loop_
_entity.id
_entity.type
_entity.pdbx_description
1 polymer ?
#
loop_
_entity_poly.entity_id
_entity_poly.type
_entity_poly.pdbx_seq_one_letter_code
_entity_poly.pdbx_strand_id
1 'polypeptide(L)'
;MTARAEDSRSLRLWDAYYAVGYLFVPALIASGDAPGRFWAAGAVLAIGVLYAAYGRDRAVLRERAPHTWVFTAVSLVLFAVALRLAPASAFALFALCPMVFMALPLAAAAPVVVLANLLPLLVPALTGQGVGDLGGLLPTAVLGLALSLLMGTFIHRVVRQNGERARLIGELEASRAEVVRLSHEAGVAAERARLAGEIHDTLAQGFTSIITLLQAAEADQDRDRVDRALALATRTARENLAEARAMVAALAPTALAGGGLVAALRRQVERLAAETGTAADFHAEGVPGGGLPTGVEVVLLRTAQEALANVGKHAGATAVTVDLVHAAGAVVLTVTDDGAGFDPGAPTDGYGLRGMRARAEQVRGELAVQSAPGQGTTVVLKVRP
;
A
#
# COMPACT_ATOMS: atom_id res chain seq x y z
N MET A 1 -0.06 2.66 -10.89
CA MET A 1 0.68 3.70 -11.66
C MET A 1 1.85 3.14 -12.49
N THR A 2 2.29 1.91 -12.23
CA THR A 2 3.48 1.26 -12.82
C THR A 2 3.26 0.70 -14.22
N ALA A 3 2.15 0.00 -14.48
CA ALA A 3 1.88 -0.63 -15.79
C ALA A 3 1.79 0.39 -16.96
N ARG A 4 1.16 1.55 -16.74
CA ARG A 4 1.08 2.63 -17.76
C ARG A 4 2.45 3.28 -18.04
N ALA A 5 3.35 3.27 -17.06
CA ALA A 5 4.67 3.85 -17.19
C ALA A 5 5.63 2.93 -17.96
N GLU A 6 5.55 1.61 -17.75
CA GLU A 6 6.32 0.63 -18.53
C GLU A 6 5.90 0.62 -20.00
N ASP A 7 4.60 0.68 -20.27
CA ASP A 7 4.05 0.75 -21.63
C ASP A 7 4.55 2.01 -22.37
N SER A 8 4.58 3.15 -21.66
CA SER A 8 5.10 4.41 -22.20
C SER A 8 6.62 4.39 -22.49
N ARG A 9 7.41 3.63 -21.71
CA ARG A 9 8.86 3.50 -21.92
C ARG A 9 9.18 2.59 -23.09
N SER A 10 8.47 1.47 -23.21
CA SER A 10 8.57 0.55 -24.35
C SER A 10 8.27 1.27 -25.67
N LEU A 11 7.16 2.03 -25.71
CA LEU A 11 6.77 2.81 -26.90
C LEU A 11 7.83 3.85 -27.32
N ARG A 12 8.48 4.52 -26.35
CA ARG A 12 9.57 5.48 -26.64
C ARG A 12 10.81 4.83 -27.23
N LEU A 13 11.14 3.60 -26.82
CA LEU A 13 12.26 2.85 -27.40
C LEU A 13 11.98 2.46 -28.85
N TRP A 14 10.74 2.09 -29.16
CA TRP A 14 10.31 1.84 -30.54
C TRP A 14 10.31 3.11 -31.39
N ASP A 15 9.81 4.23 -30.85
CA ASP A 15 9.88 5.53 -31.53
C ASP A 15 11.34 5.90 -31.86
N ALA A 16 12.27 5.68 -30.93
CA ALA A 16 13.70 5.93 -31.15
C ALA A 16 14.29 4.97 -32.19
N TYR A 17 13.95 3.68 -32.15
CA TYR A 17 14.37 2.69 -33.14
C TYR A 17 13.93 3.08 -34.55
N TYR A 18 12.67 3.47 -34.73
CA TYR A 18 12.15 3.90 -36.04
C TYR A 18 12.76 5.23 -36.48
N ALA A 19 12.95 6.19 -35.57
CA ALA A 19 13.63 7.43 -35.90
C ALA A 19 15.05 7.19 -36.42
N VAL A 20 15.83 6.33 -35.75
CA VAL A 20 17.18 5.96 -36.19
C VAL A 20 17.13 5.27 -37.56
N GLY A 21 16.25 4.29 -37.75
CA GLY A 21 16.12 3.56 -39.00
C GLY A 21 15.76 4.47 -40.19
N TYR A 22 14.75 5.33 -40.03
CA TYR A 22 14.27 6.21 -41.09
C TYR A 22 15.07 7.52 -41.26
N LEU A 23 16.08 7.78 -40.44
CA LEU A 23 17.09 8.81 -40.70
C LEU A 23 18.34 8.20 -41.35
N PHE A 24 18.79 7.05 -40.85
CA PHE A 24 19.99 6.39 -41.34
C PHE A 24 19.82 5.82 -42.75
N VAL A 25 18.71 5.12 -43.02
CA VAL A 25 18.50 4.46 -44.33
C VAL A 25 18.42 5.48 -45.48
N PRO A 26 17.65 6.58 -45.40
CA PRO A 26 17.70 7.62 -46.44
C PRO A 26 19.08 8.24 -46.65
N ALA A 27 19.85 8.47 -45.58
CA ALA A 27 21.21 8.99 -45.69
C ALA A 27 22.14 7.99 -46.42
N LEU A 28 22.02 6.70 -46.10
CA LEU A 28 22.75 5.63 -46.79
C LEU A 28 22.39 5.60 -48.28
N ILE A 29 21.10 5.64 -48.62
CA ILE A 29 20.62 5.66 -50.02
C ILE A 29 21.18 6.89 -50.76
N ALA A 30 21.13 8.07 -50.14
CA ALA A 30 21.63 9.31 -50.74
C ALA A 30 23.14 9.31 -50.99
N SER A 31 23.91 8.52 -50.24
CA SER A 31 25.36 8.38 -50.40
C SER A 31 25.79 7.45 -51.54
N GLY A 32 24.89 6.59 -52.04
CA GLY A 32 25.18 5.66 -53.14
C GLY A 32 25.09 6.30 -54.53
N ASP A 33 25.38 5.55 -55.60
CA ASP A 33 25.52 6.11 -56.96
C ASP A 33 24.27 5.96 -57.87
N ALA A 34 23.13 5.54 -57.31
CA ALA A 34 21.92 5.33 -58.10
C ALA A 34 21.36 6.67 -58.65
N PRO A 35 20.92 6.75 -59.92
CA PRO A 35 20.40 7.98 -60.52
C PRO A 35 19.14 8.50 -59.81
N GLY A 36 18.33 7.60 -59.21
CA GLY A 36 17.13 7.94 -58.44
C GLY A 36 17.35 8.13 -56.94
N ARG A 37 18.60 8.18 -56.44
CA ARG A 37 18.93 8.10 -55.01
C ARG A 37 18.19 9.09 -54.10
N PHE A 38 18.06 10.36 -54.50
CA PHE A 38 17.39 11.37 -53.68
C PHE A 38 15.87 11.16 -53.61
N TRP A 39 15.26 10.73 -54.71
CA TRP A 39 13.83 10.39 -54.75
C TRP A 39 13.54 9.10 -53.95
N ALA A 40 14.42 8.11 -54.03
CA ALA A 40 14.34 6.90 -53.21
C ALA A 40 14.47 7.21 -51.71
N ALA A 41 15.46 8.04 -51.33
CA ALA A 41 15.64 8.50 -49.96
C ALA A 41 14.40 9.26 -49.44
N GLY A 42 13.82 10.13 -50.27
CA GLY A 42 12.57 10.84 -49.95
C GLY A 42 11.37 9.90 -49.75
N ALA A 43 11.24 8.86 -50.58
CA ALA A 43 10.18 7.86 -50.43
C ALA A 43 10.32 7.05 -49.14
N VAL A 44 11.53 6.65 -48.75
CA VAL A 44 11.77 5.96 -47.47
C VAL A 44 11.52 6.88 -46.27
N LEU A 45 11.96 8.14 -46.35
CA LEU A 45 11.68 9.14 -45.30
C LEU A 45 10.17 9.39 -45.14
N ALA A 46 9.43 9.40 -46.25
CA ALA A 46 7.96 9.54 -46.23
C ALA A 46 7.27 8.41 -45.47
N ILE A 47 7.82 7.18 -45.47
CA ILE A 47 7.32 6.07 -44.64
C ILE A 47 7.48 6.39 -43.15
N GLY A 48 8.65 6.90 -42.75
CA GLY A 48 8.91 7.32 -41.37
C GLY A 48 8.00 8.47 -40.92
N VAL A 49 7.77 9.47 -41.79
CA VAL A 49 6.82 10.57 -41.53
C VAL A 49 5.39 10.05 -41.43
N LEU A 50 4.98 9.13 -42.30
CA LEU A 50 3.66 8.51 -42.25
C LEU A 50 3.46 7.75 -40.93
N TYR A 51 4.49 7.04 -40.46
CA TYR A 51 4.46 6.39 -39.15
C TYR A 51 4.27 7.41 -38.02
N ALA A 52 5.10 8.46 -37.98
CA ALA A 52 5.05 9.46 -36.91
C ALA A 52 3.73 10.25 -36.89
N ALA A 53 3.22 10.65 -38.05
CA ALA A 53 2.05 11.53 -38.17
C ALA A 53 0.71 10.78 -38.11
N TYR A 54 0.69 9.50 -38.50
CA TYR A 54 -0.55 8.74 -38.66
C TYR A 54 -0.48 7.31 -38.09
N GLY A 55 0.58 6.56 -38.42
CA GLY A 55 0.72 5.14 -38.04
C GLY A 55 0.77 4.92 -36.52
N ARG A 56 1.50 5.77 -35.78
CA ARG A 56 1.70 5.65 -34.33
C ARG A 56 0.39 5.68 -33.54
N ASP A 57 -0.42 6.73 -33.69
CA ASP A 57 -1.68 6.87 -32.96
C ASP A 57 -2.79 5.97 -33.51
N ARG A 58 -2.92 5.84 -34.83
CA ARG A 58 -4.11 5.18 -35.43
C ARG A 58 -3.93 3.73 -35.83
N ALA A 59 -2.73 3.31 -36.23
CA ALA A 59 -2.47 1.95 -36.67
C ALA A 59 -1.89 1.07 -35.54
N VAL A 60 -1.02 1.62 -34.68
CA VAL A 60 -0.36 0.87 -33.61
C VAL A 60 -1.09 1.00 -32.26
N LEU A 61 -1.46 2.22 -31.85
CA LEU A 61 -2.05 2.43 -30.51
C LEU A 61 -3.56 2.20 -30.41
N ARG A 62 -4.31 2.42 -31.50
CA ARG A 62 -5.79 2.33 -31.50
C ARG A 62 -6.36 1.11 -32.22
N GLU A 63 -5.50 0.28 -32.82
CA GLU A 63 -5.83 -0.98 -33.52
C GLU A 63 -7.08 -0.92 -34.43
N ARG A 64 -7.30 0.21 -35.13
CA ARG A 64 -8.45 0.33 -36.03
C ARG A 64 -8.13 -0.30 -37.38
N ALA A 65 -8.67 -1.50 -37.60
CA ALA A 65 -8.47 -2.32 -38.80
C ALA A 65 -8.34 -1.57 -40.16
N PRO A 66 -9.23 -0.64 -40.56
CA PRO A 66 -9.11 0.02 -41.87
C PRO A 66 -7.90 0.94 -41.96
N HIS A 67 -7.53 1.63 -40.87
CA HIS A 67 -6.40 2.56 -40.88
C HIS A 67 -5.07 1.82 -40.94
N THR A 68 -4.99 0.65 -40.29
CA THR A 68 -3.82 -0.24 -40.30
C THR A 68 -3.52 -0.79 -41.69
N TRP A 69 -4.54 -1.26 -42.41
CA TRP A 69 -4.36 -1.78 -43.78
C TRP A 69 -3.99 -0.68 -44.76
N VAL A 70 -4.62 0.49 -44.68
CA VAL A 70 -4.26 1.66 -45.50
C VAL A 70 -2.80 2.07 -45.26
N PHE A 71 -2.40 2.19 -43.99
CA PHE A 71 -1.03 2.52 -43.61
C PHE A 71 -0.01 1.52 -44.18
N THR A 72 -0.30 0.22 -44.04
CA THR A 72 0.57 -0.86 -44.54
C THR A 72 0.68 -0.84 -46.06
N ALA A 73 -0.45 -0.69 -46.75
CA ALA A 73 -0.50 -0.64 -48.21
C ALA A 73 0.29 0.56 -48.76
N VAL A 74 0.09 1.76 -48.20
CA VAL A 74 0.81 2.97 -48.61
C VAL A 74 2.32 2.81 -48.37
N SER A 75 2.71 2.25 -47.22
CA SER A 75 4.13 2.01 -46.90
C SER A 75 4.79 1.01 -47.85
N LEU A 76 4.09 -0.05 -48.24
CA LEU A 76 4.57 -1.02 -49.24
C LEU A 76 4.72 -0.40 -50.63
N VAL A 77 3.77 0.44 -51.05
CA VAL A 77 3.85 1.15 -52.34
C VAL A 77 5.06 2.09 -52.35
N LEU A 78 5.23 2.91 -51.32
CA LEU A 78 6.40 3.79 -51.18
C LEU A 78 7.71 3.00 -51.18
N PHE A 79 7.75 1.85 -50.51
CA PHE A 79 8.92 0.97 -50.49
C PHE A 79 9.22 0.37 -51.86
N ALA A 80 8.21 -0.10 -52.60
CA ALA A 80 8.39 -0.62 -53.96
C ALA A 80 8.89 0.46 -54.93
N VAL A 81 8.38 1.69 -54.80
CA VAL A 81 8.87 2.86 -55.57
C VAL A 81 10.34 3.15 -55.23
N ALA A 82 10.70 3.14 -53.94
CA ALA A 82 12.08 3.35 -53.51
C ALA A 82 13.03 2.29 -54.06
N LEU A 83 12.63 1.00 -54.03
CA LEU A 83 13.40 -0.11 -54.61
C LEU A 83 13.66 0.07 -56.11
N ARG A 84 12.66 0.53 -56.87
CA ARG A 84 12.79 0.77 -58.30
C ARG A 84 13.81 1.87 -58.63
N LEU A 85 13.90 2.87 -57.75
CA LEU A 85 14.77 4.04 -57.91
C LEU A 85 16.19 3.79 -57.40
N ALA A 86 16.34 3.03 -56.33
CA ALA A 86 17.64 2.67 -55.73
C ALA A 86 17.55 1.30 -55.03
N PRO A 87 18.34 0.28 -55.45
CA PRO A 87 18.35 -1.04 -54.81
C PRO A 87 18.73 -1.01 -53.32
N ALA A 88 19.55 -0.05 -52.90
CA ALA A 88 19.91 0.19 -51.50
C ALA A 88 18.70 0.45 -50.59
N SER A 89 17.53 0.77 -51.16
CA SER A 89 16.29 0.92 -50.40
C SER A 89 15.85 -0.35 -49.69
N ALA A 90 16.37 -1.53 -50.06
CA ALA A 90 16.11 -2.79 -49.35
C ALA A 90 16.45 -2.72 -47.86
N PHE A 91 17.40 -1.89 -47.43
CA PHE A 91 17.71 -1.66 -46.02
C PHE A 91 16.53 -1.09 -45.21
N ALA A 92 15.53 -0.48 -45.86
CA ALA A 92 14.32 -0.03 -45.19
C ALA A 92 13.49 -1.17 -44.58
N LEU A 93 13.70 -2.43 -45.01
CA LEU A 93 13.05 -3.60 -44.44
C LEU A 93 13.37 -3.78 -42.95
N PHE A 94 14.53 -3.33 -42.48
CA PHE A 94 14.88 -3.37 -41.06
C PHE A 94 13.86 -2.62 -40.21
N ALA A 95 13.37 -1.47 -40.67
CA ALA A 95 12.36 -0.70 -39.96
C ALA A 95 10.93 -1.10 -40.35
N LEU A 96 10.70 -1.42 -41.63
CA LEU A 96 9.36 -1.72 -42.15
C LEU A 96 8.80 -3.05 -41.62
N CYS A 97 9.61 -4.11 -41.54
CA CYS A 97 9.13 -5.42 -41.09
C CYS A 97 8.64 -5.43 -39.63
N PRO A 98 9.41 -4.94 -38.63
CA PRO A 98 8.91 -4.82 -37.27
C PRO A 98 7.65 -3.97 -37.17
N MET A 99 7.58 -2.89 -37.95
CA MET A 99 6.41 -2.00 -37.99
C MET A 99 5.15 -2.70 -38.49
N VAL A 100 5.26 -3.54 -39.52
CA VAL A 100 4.12 -4.35 -40.01
C VAL A 100 3.67 -5.36 -38.94
N PHE A 101 4.60 -6.01 -38.24
CA PHE A 101 4.26 -6.92 -37.13
C PHE A 101 3.65 -6.22 -35.91
N MET A 102 3.92 -4.93 -35.72
CA MET A 102 3.26 -4.14 -34.68
C MET A 102 1.88 -3.66 -35.09
N ALA A 103 1.68 -3.40 -36.38
CA ALA A 103 0.42 -2.86 -36.89
C ALA A 103 -0.63 -3.96 -37.08
N LEU A 104 -0.22 -5.15 -37.56
CA LEU A 104 -1.12 -6.22 -37.98
C LEU A 104 -0.98 -7.47 -37.10
N PRO A 105 -2.07 -8.25 -36.92
CA PRO A 105 -1.99 -9.54 -36.25
C PRO A 105 -1.09 -10.51 -37.03
N LEU A 106 -0.41 -11.41 -36.33
CA LEU A 106 0.59 -12.33 -36.91
C LEU A 106 0.14 -13.04 -38.20
N ALA A 107 -1.12 -13.50 -38.25
CA ALA A 107 -1.68 -14.17 -39.42
C ALA A 107 -1.75 -13.29 -40.68
N ALA A 108 -1.95 -11.97 -40.51
CA ALA A 108 -1.97 -11.00 -41.59
C ALA A 108 -0.59 -10.39 -41.86
N ALA A 109 0.21 -10.17 -40.81
CA ALA A 109 1.55 -9.59 -40.92
C ALA A 109 2.53 -10.54 -41.65
N ALA A 110 2.47 -11.85 -41.38
CA ALA A 110 3.37 -12.83 -41.98
C ALA A 110 3.37 -12.82 -43.53
N PRO A 111 2.23 -12.94 -44.24
CA PRO A 111 2.23 -12.90 -45.71
C PRO A 111 2.66 -11.53 -46.26
N VAL A 112 2.32 -10.43 -45.57
CA VAL A 112 2.73 -9.07 -45.95
C VAL A 112 4.25 -8.91 -45.86
N VAL A 113 4.88 -9.42 -44.79
CA VAL A 113 6.33 -9.38 -44.59
C VAL A 113 7.07 -10.30 -45.57
N VAL A 114 6.49 -11.47 -45.87
CA VAL A 114 7.00 -12.35 -46.94
C VAL A 114 7.03 -11.59 -48.27
N LEU A 115 5.92 -10.95 -48.64
CA LEU A 115 5.84 -10.14 -49.85
C LEU A 115 6.87 -9.00 -49.85
N ALA A 116 6.99 -8.28 -48.74
CA ALA A 116 7.94 -7.17 -48.60
C ALA A 116 9.40 -7.64 -48.82
N ASN A 117 9.78 -8.81 -48.29
CA ASN A 117 11.12 -9.38 -48.46
C ASN A 117 11.37 -9.93 -49.88
N LEU A 118 10.32 -10.23 -50.65
CA LEU A 118 10.44 -10.65 -52.04
C LEU A 118 10.51 -9.46 -53.01
N LEU A 119 10.04 -8.27 -52.63
CA LEU A 119 10.07 -7.08 -53.51
C LEU A 119 11.45 -6.71 -54.05
N PRO A 120 12.57 -6.81 -53.30
CA PRO A 120 13.91 -6.56 -53.85
C PRO A 120 14.28 -7.48 -55.03
N LEU A 121 13.68 -8.67 -55.13
CA LEU A 121 13.83 -9.60 -56.25
C LEU A 121 12.81 -9.32 -57.36
N LEU A 122 11.55 -9.06 -56.98
CA LEU A 122 10.44 -8.91 -57.92
C LEU A 122 10.47 -7.58 -58.68
N VAL A 123 10.79 -6.46 -58.02
CA VAL A 123 10.74 -5.12 -58.63
C VAL A 123 11.71 -4.99 -59.82
N PRO A 124 13.00 -5.38 -59.70
CA PRO A 124 13.91 -5.34 -60.85
C PRO A 124 13.50 -6.29 -61.98
N ALA A 125 12.97 -7.47 -61.63
CA ALA A 125 12.48 -8.47 -62.59
C ALA A 125 11.29 -7.93 -63.42
N LEU A 126 10.28 -7.37 -62.74
CA LEU A 126 9.05 -6.89 -63.36
C LEU A 126 9.24 -5.60 -64.16
N THR A 127 10.28 -4.82 -63.85
CA THR A 127 10.51 -3.52 -64.48
C THR A 127 11.62 -3.52 -65.53
N GLY A 128 12.14 -4.71 -65.87
CA GLY A 128 13.15 -4.90 -66.91
C GLY A 128 14.55 -4.40 -66.53
N GLN A 129 14.82 -4.13 -65.25
CA GLN A 129 16.16 -3.72 -64.78
C GLN A 129 17.16 -4.89 -64.73
N GLY A 130 16.67 -6.12 -64.93
CA GLY A 130 17.44 -7.34 -64.75
C GLY A 130 17.59 -7.70 -63.27
N VAL A 131 17.53 -8.98 -62.96
CA VAL A 131 17.90 -9.49 -61.65
C VAL A 131 19.39 -9.79 -61.77
N GLY A 132 20.25 -9.02 -61.08
CA GLY A 132 21.70 -9.10 -61.21
C GLY A 132 22.29 -10.45 -60.76
N ASP A 133 23.32 -10.42 -59.90
CA ASP A 133 23.85 -11.66 -59.33
C ASP A 133 22.84 -12.35 -58.39
N LEU A 134 22.09 -13.31 -58.95
CA LEU A 134 21.16 -14.16 -58.20
C LEU A 134 21.86 -14.91 -57.06
N GLY A 135 23.15 -15.24 -57.23
CA GLY A 135 23.95 -15.95 -56.23
C GLY A 135 24.13 -15.16 -54.94
N GLY A 136 24.32 -13.84 -55.02
CA GLY A 136 24.39 -12.95 -53.85
C GLY A 136 23.02 -12.51 -53.29
N LEU A 137 22.02 -12.32 -54.17
CA LEU A 137 20.70 -11.81 -53.77
C LEU A 137 19.85 -12.86 -53.04
N LEU A 138 19.87 -14.12 -53.48
CA LEU A 138 19.05 -15.18 -52.89
C LEU A 138 19.39 -15.45 -51.41
N PRO A 139 20.67 -15.67 -51.01
CA PRO A 139 21.02 -15.88 -49.61
C PRO A 139 20.65 -14.68 -48.73
N THR A 140 20.83 -13.45 -49.25
CA THR A 140 20.50 -12.22 -48.53
C THR A 140 18.98 -12.10 -48.30
N ALA A 141 18.17 -12.40 -49.32
CA ALA A 141 16.71 -12.40 -49.21
C ALA A 141 16.19 -13.50 -48.27
N VAL A 142 16.77 -14.71 -48.34
CA VAL A 142 16.42 -15.82 -47.43
C VAL A 142 16.77 -15.47 -45.99
N LEU A 143 17.96 -14.91 -45.75
CA LEU A 143 18.37 -14.47 -44.41
C LEU A 143 17.49 -13.33 -43.89
N GLY A 144 17.22 -12.31 -44.70
CA GLY A 144 16.35 -11.19 -44.35
C GLY A 144 14.93 -11.62 -43.99
N LEU A 145 14.37 -12.56 -44.76
CA LEU A 145 13.06 -13.15 -44.48
C LEU A 145 13.07 -13.96 -43.19
N ALA A 146 14.07 -14.83 -43.01
CA ALA A 146 14.21 -15.64 -41.79
C ALA A 146 14.31 -14.76 -40.54
N LEU A 147 15.16 -13.73 -40.57
CA LEU A 147 15.30 -12.76 -39.48
C LEU A 147 14.01 -11.96 -39.25
N SER A 148 13.31 -11.55 -40.32
CA SER A 148 12.04 -10.83 -40.20
C SER A 148 10.97 -11.67 -39.53
N LEU A 149 10.81 -12.94 -39.92
CA LEU A 149 9.83 -13.86 -39.31
C LEU A 149 10.19 -14.21 -37.86
N LEU A 150 11.48 -14.44 -37.58
CA LEU A 150 11.98 -14.64 -36.22
C LEU A 150 11.67 -13.43 -35.33
N MET A 151 11.98 -12.22 -35.81
CA MET A 151 11.69 -10.97 -35.11
C MET A 151 10.18 -10.79 -34.90
N GLY A 152 9.36 -11.04 -35.91
CA GLY A 152 7.90 -10.91 -35.81
C GLY A 152 7.26 -11.84 -34.79
N THR A 153 7.69 -13.10 -34.75
CA THR A 153 7.25 -14.08 -33.74
C THR A 153 7.73 -13.71 -32.34
N PHE A 154 8.95 -13.18 -32.21
CA PHE A 154 9.49 -12.66 -30.96
C PHE A 154 8.69 -11.46 -30.43
N ILE A 155 8.43 -10.45 -31.28
CA ILE A 155 7.63 -9.27 -30.94
C ILE A 155 6.26 -9.70 -30.41
N HIS A 156 5.55 -10.55 -31.15
CA HIS A 156 4.23 -11.04 -30.74
C HIS A 156 4.28 -11.82 -29.41
N ARG A 157 5.29 -12.67 -29.21
CA ARG A 157 5.47 -13.42 -27.96
C ARG A 157 5.69 -12.48 -26.77
N VAL A 158 6.56 -11.48 -26.91
CA VAL A 158 6.88 -10.52 -25.84
C VAL A 158 5.65 -9.68 -25.49
N VAL A 159 4.96 -9.12 -26.48
CA VAL A 159 3.76 -8.30 -26.27
C VAL A 159 2.68 -9.12 -25.54
N ARG A 160 2.41 -10.35 -26.00
CA ARG A 160 1.41 -11.22 -25.37
C ARG A 160 1.79 -11.61 -23.93
N GLN A 161 3.05 -11.98 -23.69
CA GLN A 161 3.54 -12.34 -22.35
C GLN A 161 3.48 -11.17 -21.37
N ASN A 162 3.80 -9.96 -21.82
CA ASN A 162 3.73 -8.78 -20.98
C ASN A 162 2.28 -8.46 -20.60
N GLY A 163 1.33 -8.61 -21.52
CA GLY A 163 -0.11 -8.45 -21.23
C GLY A 163 -0.62 -9.45 -20.20
N GLU A 164 -0.29 -10.74 -20.36
CA GLU A 164 -0.65 -11.79 -19.39
C GLU A 164 -0.05 -11.53 -18.01
N ARG A 165 1.24 -11.16 -17.94
CA ARG A 165 1.91 -10.82 -16.67
C ARG A 165 1.28 -9.61 -15.98
N ALA A 166 1.01 -8.54 -16.72
CA ALA A 166 0.38 -7.34 -16.17
C ALA A 166 -1.01 -7.66 -15.59
N ARG A 167 -1.78 -8.52 -16.27
CA ARG A 167 -3.08 -9.00 -15.77
C ARG A 167 -2.94 -9.80 -14.48
N LEU A 168 -2.02 -10.77 -14.43
CA LEU A 168 -1.78 -11.60 -13.24
C LEU A 168 -1.31 -10.77 -12.04
N ILE A 169 -0.46 -9.77 -12.26
CA ILE A 169 -0.05 -8.83 -11.20
C ILE A 169 -1.26 -8.08 -10.66
N GLY A 170 -2.14 -7.58 -11.54
CA GLY A 170 -3.38 -6.91 -11.12
C GLY A 170 -4.32 -7.82 -10.33
N GLU A 171 -4.50 -9.07 -10.75
CA GLU A 171 -5.30 -10.07 -10.02
C GLU A 171 -4.70 -10.40 -8.65
N LEU A 172 -3.36 -10.52 -8.56
CA LEU A 172 -2.65 -10.76 -7.30
C LEU A 172 -2.75 -9.58 -6.34
N GLU A 173 -2.61 -8.35 -6.84
CA GLU A 173 -2.76 -7.13 -6.03
C GLU A 173 -4.18 -7.00 -5.47
N ALA A 174 -5.21 -7.28 -6.29
CA ALA A 174 -6.60 -7.27 -5.84
C ALA A 174 -6.86 -8.35 -4.78
N SER A 175 -6.37 -9.57 -5.00
CA SER A 175 -6.50 -10.67 -4.02
C SER A 175 -5.81 -10.36 -2.70
N ARG A 176 -4.60 -9.78 -2.73
CA ARG A 176 -3.88 -9.34 -1.52
C ARG A 176 -4.64 -8.27 -0.75
N ALA A 177 -5.21 -7.28 -1.45
CA ALA A 177 -6.02 -6.25 -0.80
C ALA A 177 -7.23 -6.85 -0.09
N GLU A 178 -7.88 -7.84 -0.71
CA GLU A 178 -9.02 -8.54 -0.12
C GLU A 178 -8.62 -9.38 1.11
N VAL A 179 -7.50 -10.10 1.05
CA VAL A 179 -6.98 -10.85 2.21
C VAL A 179 -6.66 -9.91 3.37
N VAL A 180 -6.05 -8.75 3.12
CA VAL A 180 -5.77 -7.75 4.17
C VAL A 180 -7.06 -7.23 4.79
N ARG A 181 -8.08 -6.93 3.97
CA ARG A 181 -9.40 -6.48 4.45
C ARG A 181 -10.06 -7.53 5.34
N LEU A 182 -10.14 -8.77 4.87
CA LEU A 182 -10.75 -9.88 5.60
C LEU A 182 -9.98 -10.21 6.88
N SER A 183 -8.64 -10.18 6.83
CA SER A 183 -7.82 -10.39 8.02
C SER A 183 -8.02 -9.29 9.06
N HIS A 184 -8.19 -8.03 8.64
CA HIS A 184 -8.50 -6.93 9.55
C HIS A 184 -9.88 -7.12 10.18
N GLU A 185 -10.90 -7.45 9.39
CA GLU A 185 -12.26 -7.72 9.89
C GLU A 185 -12.29 -8.90 10.87
N ALA A 186 -11.59 -9.98 10.55
CA ALA A 186 -11.45 -11.13 11.43
C ALA A 186 -10.71 -10.77 12.73
N GLY A 187 -9.66 -9.95 12.64
CA GLY A 187 -8.93 -9.44 13.80
C GLY A 187 -9.81 -8.59 14.73
N VAL A 188 -10.60 -7.67 14.16
CA VAL A 188 -11.57 -6.85 14.92
C VAL A 188 -12.64 -7.73 15.58
N ALA A 189 -13.16 -8.73 14.87
CA ALA A 189 -14.15 -9.65 15.42
C ALA A 189 -13.60 -10.52 16.56
N ALA A 190 -12.40 -11.07 16.39
CA ALA A 190 -11.73 -11.86 17.42
C ALA A 190 -11.46 -11.02 18.69
N GLU A 191 -11.01 -9.78 18.52
CA GLU A 191 -10.77 -8.88 19.65
C GLU A 191 -12.08 -8.51 20.37
N ARG A 192 -13.16 -8.25 19.64
CA ARG A 192 -14.49 -8.05 20.24
C ARG A 192 -14.96 -9.26 21.04
N ALA A 193 -14.75 -10.47 20.52
CA ALA A 193 -15.12 -11.70 21.23
C ALA A 193 -14.30 -11.91 22.50
N ARG A 194 -12.99 -11.65 22.45
CA ARG A 194 -12.10 -11.68 23.62
C ARG A 194 -12.56 -10.69 24.68
N LEU A 195 -12.80 -9.43 24.28
CA LEU A 195 -13.26 -8.37 25.20
C LEU A 195 -14.63 -8.71 25.80
N ALA A 196 -15.55 -9.28 25.03
CA ALA A 196 -16.84 -9.74 25.57
C ALA A 196 -16.67 -10.83 26.65
N GLY A 197 -15.73 -11.76 26.45
CA GLY A 197 -15.37 -12.76 27.47
C GLY A 197 -14.79 -12.12 28.75
N GLU A 198 -13.80 -11.24 28.61
CA GLU A 198 -13.18 -10.54 29.74
C GLU A 198 -14.20 -9.68 30.53
N ILE A 199 -15.11 -9.00 29.83
CA ILE A 199 -16.21 -8.25 30.45
C ILE A 199 -17.13 -9.22 31.21
N HIS A 200 -17.53 -10.33 30.59
CA HIS A 200 -18.43 -11.28 31.22
C HIS A 200 -17.84 -11.86 32.50
N ASP A 201 -16.58 -12.27 32.48
CA ASP A 201 -15.90 -12.85 33.64
C ASP A 201 -15.78 -11.84 34.79
N THR A 202 -15.41 -10.59 34.47
CA THR A 202 -15.28 -9.52 35.48
C THR A 202 -16.64 -9.20 36.13
N LEU A 203 -17.69 -9.03 35.31
CA LEU A 203 -19.03 -8.75 35.83
C LEU A 203 -19.59 -9.93 36.63
N ALA A 204 -19.43 -11.16 36.14
CA ALA A 204 -19.86 -12.37 36.82
C ALA A 204 -19.21 -12.53 38.19
N GLN A 205 -17.90 -12.25 38.28
CA GLN A 205 -17.17 -12.31 39.54
C GLN A 205 -17.68 -11.27 40.54
N GLY A 206 -17.86 -10.02 40.12
CA GLY A 206 -18.35 -8.98 41.01
C GLY A 206 -19.81 -9.18 41.43
N PHE A 207 -20.68 -9.72 40.56
CA PHE A 207 -22.03 -10.12 40.95
C PHE A 207 -22.03 -11.28 41.96
N THR A 208 -21.16 -12.26 41.77
CA THR A 208 -21.00 -13.37 42.72
C THR A 208 -20.60 -12.84 44.10
N SER A 209 -19.65 -11.90 44.17
CA SER A 209 -19.25 -11.27 45.43
C SER A 209 -20.41 -10.54 46.12
N ILE A 210 -21.19 -9.77 45.38
CA ILE A 210 -22.36 -9.06 45.90
C ILE A 210 -23.39 -10.06 46.45
N ILE A 211 -23.71 -11.12 45.71
CA ILE A 211 -24.65 -12.16 46.14
C ILE A 211 -24.17 -12.82 47.44
N THR A 212 -22.89 -13.19 47.53
CA THR A 212 -22.33 -13.81 48.74
C THR A 212 -22.40 -12.87 49.95
N LEU A 213 -22.12 -11.58 49.77
CA LEU A 213 -22.22 -10.58 50.84
C LEU A 213 -23.66 -10.39 51.32
N LEU A 214 -24.63 -10.39 50.41
CA LEU A 214 -26.06 -10.30 50.75
C LEU A 214 -26.54 -11.56 51.48
N GLN A 215 -26.15 -12.75 51.03
CA GLN A 215 -26.48 -14.01 51.72
C GLN A 215 -25.88 -14.07 53.13
N ALA A 216 -24.64 -13.59 53.31
CA ALA A 216 -24.02 -13.49 54.62
C ALA A 216 -24.78 -12.52 55.55
N ALA A 217 -25.29 -11.41 55.01
CA ALA A 217 -26.11 -10.47 55.76
C ALA A 217 -27.48 -11.06 56.15
N GLU A 218 -28.13 -11.85 55.29
CA GLU A 218 -29.41 -12.50 55.61
C GLU A 218 -29.29 -13.58 56.70
N ALA A 219 -28.13 -14.23 56.81
CA ALA A 219 -27.89 -15.31 57.77
C ALA A 219 -27.39 -14.83 59.15
N ASP A 220 -27.00 -13.56 59.29
CA ASP A 220 -26.44 -13.00 60.53
C ASP A 220 -27.50 -12.28 61.36
N GLN A 221 -27.46 -12.42 62.69
CA GLN A 221 -28.39 -11.77 63.62
C GLN A 221 -27.80 -10.52 64.28
N ASP A 222 -26.48 -10.29 64.12
CA ASP A 222 -25.79 -9.10 64.62
C ASP A 222 -25.96 -7.94 63.64
N ARG A 223 -26.72 -6.90 64.05
CA ARG A 223 -27.00 -5.71 63.23
C ARG A 223 -25.74 -5.03 62.72
N ASP A 224 -24.68 -4.97 63.52
CA ASP A 224 -23.45 -4.28 63.11
C ASP A 224 -22.73 -5.05 61.98
N ARG A 225 -22.86 -6.38 61.94
CA ARG A 225 -22.31 -7.22 60.86
C ARG A 225 -23.16 -7.12 59.60
N VAL A 226 -24.48 -7.13 59.76
CA VAL A 226 -25.45 -6.95 58.67
C VAL A 226 -25.21 -5.61 57.96
N ASP A 227 -25.11 -4.52 58.72
CA ASP A 227 -24.88 -3.17 58.17
C ASP A 227 -23.53 -3.07 57.43
N ARG A 228 -22.48 -3.70 57.97
CA ARG A 228 -21.17 -3.76 57.29
C ARG A 228 -21.23 -4.54 55.98
N ALA A 229 -21.92 -5.69 55.95
CA ALA A 229 -22.05 -6.51 54.75
C ALA A 229 -22.87 -5.79 53.66
N LEU A 230 -23.96 -5.12 54.01
CA LEU A 230 -24.76 -4.27 53.11
C LEU A 230 -23.95 -3.09 52.55
N ALA A 231 -23.15 -2.43 53.39
CA ALA A 231 -22.27 -1.35 52.96
C ALA A 231 -21.20 -1.85 51.99
N LEU A 232 -20.62 -3.03 52.24
CA LEU A 232 -19.64 -3.66 51.34
C LEU A 232 -20.28 -4.02 49.99
N ALA A 233 -21.44 -4.69 50.01
CA ALA A 233 -22.18 -5.07 48.81
C ALA A 233 -22.54 -3.84 47.94
N THR A 234 -22.96 -2.74 48.59
CA THR A 234 -23.28 -1.48 47.89
C THR A 234 -22.04 -0.84 47.26
N ARG A 235 -20.89 -0.88 47.93
CA ARG A 235 -19.63 -0.38 47.36
C ARG A 235 -19.20 -1.23 46.17
N THR A 236 -19.17 -2.56 46.33
CA THR A 236 -18.83 -3.49 45.24
C THR A 236 -19.75 -3.32 44.04
N ALA A 237 -21.06 -3.14 44.24
CA ALA A 237 -22.00 -2.88 43.15
C ALA A 237 -21.70 -1.56 42.39
N ARG A 238 -21.34 -0.50 43.11
CA ARG A 238 -20.98 0.79 42.49
C ARG A 238 -19.67 0.72 41.71
N GLU A 239 -18.69 0.01 42.25
CA GLU A 239 -17.40 -0.23 41.60
C GLU A 239 -17.58 -1.05 40.31
N ASN A 240 -18.32 -2.15 40.40
CA ASN A 240 -18.60 -3.03 39.26
C ASN A 240 -19.38 -2.31 38.15
N LEU A 241 -20.32 -1.41 38.50
CA LEU A 241 -21.03 -0.55 37.55
C LEU A 241 -20.10 0.49 36.90
N ALA A 242 -19.18 1.09 37.67
CA ALA A 242 -18.20 2.03 37.13
C ALA A 242 -17.24 1.34 36.16
N GLU A 243 -16.81 0.12 36.49
CA GLU A 243 -15.95 -0.71 35.64
C GLU A 243 -16.66 -1.13 34.35
N ALA A 244 -17.92 -1.57 34.44
CA ALA A 244 -18.76 -1.86 33.28
C ALA A 244 -18.87 -0.65 32.32
N ARG A 245 -19.11 0.55 32.88
CA ARG A 245 -19.19 1.79 32.10
C ARG A 245 -17.86 2.16 31.46
N ALA A 246 -16.75 1.97 32.17
CA ALA A 246 -15.42 2.21 31.64
C ALA A 246 -15.08 1.23 30.50
N MET A 247 -15.46 -0.05 30.63
CA MET A 247 -15.29 -1.07 29.59
C MET A 247 -16.17 -0.81 28.35
N VAL A 248 -17.41 -0.34 28.52
CA VAL A 248 -18.27 0.05 27.38
C VAL A 248 -17.74 1.31 26.70
N ALA A 249 -17.30 2.32 27.46
CA ALA A 249 -16.62 3.49 26.93
C ALA A 249 -15.30 3.12 26.23
N ALA A 250 -14.69 1.99 26.61
CA ALA A 250 -13.47 1.49 26.00
C ALA A 250 -13.67 0.90 24.60
N LEU A 251 -14.82 0.28 24.39
CA LEU A 251 -15.25 -0.30 23.12
C LEU A 251 -15.78 0.76 22.13
N ALA A 252 -15.98 2.00 22.59
CA ALA A 252 -16.39 3.10 21.72
C ALA A 252 -15.23 3.52 20.80
N PRO A 253 -15.41 3.52 19.45
CA PRO A 253 -14.37 3.83 18.47
C PRO A 253 -13.76 5.25 18.51
N THR A 254 -14.09 6.07 19.51
CA THR A 254 -13.92 7.53 19.44
C THR A 254 -12.77 8.10 20.29
N ALA A 255 -12.11 7.33 21.15
CA ALA A 255 -11.10 7.90 22.05
C ALA A 255 -9.78 8.30 21.35
N LEU A 256 -9.35 7.55 20.32
CA LEU A 256 -8.18 7.87 19.48
C LEU A 256 -8.56 8.59 18.16
N ALA A 257 -9.85 8.63 17.82
CA ALA A 257 -10.35 9.32 16.64
C ALA A 257 -10.19 10.85 16.83
N GLY A 258 -9.35 11.48 16.00
CA GLY A 258 -9.19 12.94 15.97
C GLY A 258 -7.87 13.51 16.48
N GLY A 259 -6.82 12.70 16.71
CA GLY A 259 -5.49 13.26 17.00
C GLY A 259 -4.43 12.33 17.61
N GLY A 260 -4.67 11.01 17.67
CA GLY A 260 -3.71 10.04 18.21
C GLY A 260 -3.55 10.08 19.74
N LEU A 261 -2.61 9.29 20.26
CA LEU A 261 -2.39 9.11 21.70
C LEU A 261 -2.12 10.43 22.44
N VAL A 262 -1.26 11.29 21.90
CA VAL A 262 -0.88 12.57 22.52
C VAL A 262 -2.09 13.48 22.75
N ALA A 263 -2.95 13.61 21.74
CA ALA A 263 -4.17 14.40 21.85
C ALA A 263 -5.16 13.77 22.84
N ALA A 264 -5.25 12.43 22.86
CA ALA A 264 -6.13 11.73 23.79
C ALA A 264 -5.70 11.94 25.26
N LEU A 265 -4.40 11.83 25.57
CA LEU A 265 -3.85 12.06 26.90
C LEU A 265 -4.05 13.52 27.34
N ARG A 266 -3.78 14.49 26.46
CA ARG A 266 -4.01 15.91 26.75
C ARG A 266 -5.45 16.17 27.19
N ARG A 267 -6.44 15.62 26.47
CA ARG A 267 -7.86 15.73 26.86
C ARG A 267 -8.19 15.08 28.20
N GLN A 268 -7.50 14.00 28.58
CA GLN A 268 -7.72 13.38 29.89
C GLN A 268 -7.25 14.29 31.02
N VAL A 269 -6.08 14.89 30.87
CA VAL A 269 -5.48 15.81 31.84
C VAL A 269 -6.31 17.07 31.97
N GLU A 270 -6.70 17.69 30.85
CA GLU A 270 -7.59 18.86 30.82
C GLU A 270 -8.94 18.59 31.49
N ARG A 271 -9.50 17.40 31.28
CA ARG A 271 -10.76 16.99 31.91
C ARG A 271 -10.62 16.82 33.42
N LEU A 272 -9.54 16.19 33.90
CA LEU A 272 -9.30 16.06 35.34
C LEU A 272 -9.24 17.45 35.99
N ALA A 273 -8.45 18.37 35.42
CA ALA A 273 -8.35 19.74 35.91
C ALA A 273 -9.72 20.44 35.98
N ALA A 274 -10.56 20.26 34.96
CA ALA A 274 -11.91 20.84 34.92
C ALA A 274 -12.87 20.22 35.95
N GLU A 275 -12.76 18.92 36.21
CA GLU A 275 -13.67 18.19 37.12
C GLU A 275 -13.30 18.35 38.59
N THR A 276 -12.01 18.43 38.92
CA THR A 276 -11.52 18.44 40.32
C THR A 276 -10.90 19.75 40.76
N GLY A 277 -10.56 20.66 39.84
CA GLY A 277 -9.81 21.89 40.14
C GLY A 277 -8.32 21.65 40.45
N THR A 278 -7.81 20.43 40.26
CA THR A 278 -6.40 20.07 40.44
C THR A 278 -5.53 20.69 39.33
N ALA A 279 -4.36 21.23 39.68
CA ALA A 279 -3.40 21.70 38.68
C ALA A 279 -2.83 20.50 37.91
N ALA A 280 -3.14 20.36 36.61
CA ALA A 280 -2.78 19.17 35.85
C ALA A 280 -2.02 19.54 34.57
N ASP A 281 -0.79 19.05 34.44
CA ASP A 281 0.11 19.35 33.32
C ASP A 281 0.39 18.09 32.47
N PHE A 282 0.57 18.29 31.16
CA PHE A 282 0.89 17.23 30.21
C PHE A 282 2.05 17.60 29.28
N HIS A 283 3.09 16.76 29.30
CA HIS A 283 4.25 16.89 28.42
C HIS A 283 4.42 15.63 27.57
N ALA A 284 4.81 15.83 26.30
CA ALA A 284 5.11 14.76 25.38
C ALA A 284 6.39 15.07 24.59
N GLU A 285 7.31 14.11 24.53
CA GLU A 285 8.61 14.27 23.87
C GLU A 285 8.96 13.03 23.03
N GLY A 286 9.49 13.24 21.82
CA GLY A 286 10.05 12.18 20.98
C GLY A 286 9.03 11.20 20.36
N VAL A 287 7.72 11.44 20.51
CA VAL A 287 6.66 10.57 19.98
C VAL A 287 6.60 10.70 18.45
N PRO A 288 6.69 9.59 17.68
CA PRO A 288 6.70 9.65 16.21
C PRO A 288 5.36 10.14 15.64
N GLY A 289 5.43 10.99 14.60
CA GLY A 289 4.24 11.54 13.93
C GLY A 289 3.37 10.51 13.21
N GLY A 290 3.90 9.31 12.95
CA GLY A 290 3.15 8.15 12.44
C GLY A 290 2.40 7.36 13.50
N GLY A 291 2.50 7.74 14.78
CA GLY A 291 1.91 7.02 15.91
C GLY A 291 2.75 5.82 16.38
N LEU A 292 2.31 5.22 17.48
CA LEU A 292 2.87 3.95 17.98
C LEU A 292 1.99 2.78 17.49
N PRO A 293 2.45 1.52 17.60
CA PRO A 293 1.57 0.39 17.35
C PRO A 293 0.28 0.51 18.17
N THR A 294 -0.88 0.27 17.54
CA THR A 294 -2.20 0.56 18.14
C THR A 294 -2.39 -0.11 19.51
N GLY A 295 -1.89 -1.34 19.70
CA GLY A 295 -1.94 -2.01 21.00
C GLY A 295 -1.19 -1.26 22.10
N VAL A 296 -0.04 -0.66 21.78
CA VAL A 296 0.77 0.15 22.69
C VAL A 296 0.05 1.44 23.04
N GLU A 297 -0.53 2.13 22.06
CA GLU A 297 -1.30 3.36 22.29
C GLU A 297 -2.49 3.13 23.22
N VAL A 298 -3.22 2.03 23.00
CA VAL A 298 -4.36 1.66 23.84
C VAL A 298 -3.93 1.40 25.28
N VAL A 299 -2.86 0.62 25.48
CA VAL A 299 -2.38 0.31 26.85
C VAL A 299 -1.89 1.57 27.56
N LEU A 300 -1.12 2.44 26.89
CA LEU A 300 -0.67 3.71 27.46
C LEU A 300 -1.86 4.61 27.86
N LEU A 301 -2.83 4.78 26.96
CA LEU A 301 -4.01 5.59 27.24
C LEU A 301 -4.82 5.03 28.42
N ARG A 302 -4.96 3.71 28.51
CA ARG A 302 -5.70 3.06 29.60
C ARG A 302 -5.00 3.20 30.94
N THR A 303 -3.69 3.07 30.96
CA THR A 303 -2.90 3.25 32.19
C THR A 303 -2.99 4.69 32.67
N ALA A 304 -2.90 5.68 31.78
CA ALA A 304 -3.10 7.08 32.13
C ALA A 304 -4.51 7.35 32.67
N GLN A 305 -5.55 6.81 32.01
CA GLN A 305 -6.93 6.98 32.45
C GLN A 305 -7.17 6.43 33.86
N GLU A 306 -6.66 5.23 34.14
CA GLU A 306 -6.79 4.61 35.46
C GLU A 306 -6.03 5.40 36.52
N ALA A 307 -4.79 5.82 36.22
CA ALA A 307 -4.00 6.65 37.13
C ALA A 307 -4.70 7.98 37.45
N LEU A 308 -5.18 8.71 36.44
CA LEU A 308 -5.90 9.98 36.61
C LEU A 308 -7.24 9.79 37.35
N ALA A 309 -7.95 8.69 37.11
CA ALA A 309 -9.16 8.36 37.85
C ALA A 309 -8.86 8.10 39.34
N ASN A 310 -7.74 7.44 39.64
CA ASN A 310 -7.30 7.24 41.02
C ASN A 310 -6.95 8.55 41.72
N VAL A 311 -6.31 9.48 41.00
CA VAL A 311 -6.07 10.83 41.55
C VAL A 311 -7.40 11.49 41.94
N GLY A 312 -8.33 11.60 41.00
CA GLY A 312 -9.59 12.32 41.23
C GLY A 312 -10.48 11.70 42.31
N LYS A 313 -10.39 10.37 42.51
CA LYS A 313 -11.23 9.67 43.49
C LYS A 313 -10.60 9.50 44.87
N HIS A 314 -9.27 9.41 44.95
CA HIS A 314 -8.59 8.90 46.14
C HIS A 314 -7.45 9.78 46.65
N ALA A 315 -6.78 10.54 45.78
CA ALA A 315 -5.53 11.19 46.17
C ALA A 315 -5.72 12.49 46.96
N GLY A 316 -6.79 13.26 46.69
CA GLY A 316 -6.91 14.62 47.25
C GLY A 316 -5.75 15.53 46.83
N ALA A 317 -5.14 15.26 45.67
CA ALA A 317 -3.95 15.92 45.15
C ALA A 317 -4.24 17.37 44.72
N THR A 318 -3.26 18.24 44.93
CA THR A 318 -3.26 19.63 44.46
C THR A 318 -2.62 19.77 43.08
N ALA A 319 -1.72 18.86 42.70
CA ALA A 319 -1.05 18.84 41.42
C ALA A 319 -0.88 17.43 40.84
N VAL A 320 -0.93 17.34 39.50
CA VAL A 320 -0.66 16.13 38.73
C VAL A 320 0.20 16.48 37.51
N THR A 321 1.19 15.64 37.22
CA THR A 321 1.97 15.71 35.98
C THR A 321 1.86 14.41 35.20
N VAL A 322 1.63 14.51 33.89
CA VAL A 322 1.63 13.37 32.96
C VAL A 322 2.71 13.58 31.89
N ASP A 323 3.69 12.69 31.86
CA ASP A 323 4.79 12.72 30.91
C ASP A 323 4.73 11.52 29.97
N LEU A 324 4.81 11.77 28.66
CA LEU A 324 4.94 10.74 27.63
C LEU A 324 6.23 10.95 26.85
N VAL A 325 7.25 10.15 27.14
CA VAL A 325 8.58 10.29 26.53
C VAL A 325 8.90 9.06 25.70
N HIS A 326 9.29 9.26 24.45
CA HIS A 326 9.80 8.20 23.58
C HIS A 326 11.28 8.44 23.29
N ALA A 327 12.14 7.59 23.88
CA ALA A 327 13.59 7.70 23.79
C ALA A 327 14.24 6.30 23.85
N ALA A 328 15.39 6.15 23.19
CA ALA A 328 16.19 4.91 23.21
C ALA A 328 15.40 3.62 22.87
N GLY A 329 14.42 3.71 21.97
CA GLY A 329 13.61 2.56 21.53
C GLY A 329 12.56 2.09 22.55
N ALA A 330 12.22 2.93 23.53
CA ALA A 330 11.13 2.68 24.47
C ALA A 330 10.24 3.92 24.59
N VAL A 331 8.96 3.68 24.82
CA VAL A 331 8.00 4.71 25.25
C VAL A 331 7.74 4.55 26.74
N VAL A 332 7.81 5.66 27.47
CA VAL A 332 7.60 5.73 28.91
C VAL A 332 6.47 6.72 29.18
N LEU A 333 5.41 6.23 29.82
CA LEU A 333 4.35 7.04 30.40
C LEU A 333 4.58 7.14 31.91
N THR A 334 4.64 8.35 32.43
CA THR A 334 4.74 8.64 33.86
C THR A 334 3.55 9.49 34.27
N VAL A 335 2.87 9.10 35.35
CA VAL A 335 1.81 9.89 35.99
C VAL A 335 2.19 10.07 37.45
N THR A 336 2.35 11.32 37.88
CA THR A 336 2.77 11.68 39.24
C THR A 336 1.77 12.64 39.86
N ASP A 337 1.32 12.36 41.08
CA ASP A 337 0.49 13.25 41.90
C ASP A 337 1.14 13.52 43.26
N ASP A 338 0.78 14.66 43.86
CA ASP A 338 1.22 15.11 45.18
C ASP A 338 0.23 14.78 46.31
N GLY A 339 -0.66 13.81 46.09
CA GLY A 339 -1.75 13.51 47.01
C GLY A 339 -1.35 12.69 48.24
N ALA A 340 -2.36 12.13 48.89
CA ALA A 340 -2.22 11.39 50.15
C ALA A 340 -1.37 10.12 50.04
N GLY A 341 -1.12 9.60 48.84
CA GLY A 341 -0.41 8.35 48.62
C GLY A 341 -1.05 7.14 49.32
N PHE A 342 -0.43 5.97 49.18
CA PHE A 342 -0.87 4.73 49.81
C PHE A 342 0.30 3.76 50.01
N ASP A 343 0.11 2.73 50.83
CA ASP A 343 1.06 1.61 50.92
C ASP A 343 0.79 0.60 49.79
N PRO A 344 1.70 0.42 48.81
CA PRO A 344 1.53 -0.52 47.72
C PRO A 344 1.59 -1.98 48.15
N GLY A 345 2.19 -2.25 49.33
CA GLY A 345 2.32 -3.59 49.92
C GLY A 345 1.12 -4.00 50.75
N ALA A 346 0.26 -3.05 51.14
CA ALA A 346 -0.98 -3.36 51.83
C ALA A 346 -2.00 -4.03 50.88
N PRO A 347 -2.84 -4.95 51.36
CA PRO A 347 -3.94 -5.49 50.58
C PRO A 347 -4.85 -4.35 50.14
N THR A 348 -4.95 -4.15 48.82
CA THR A 348 -5.90 -3.21 48.22
C THR A 348 -7.05 -4.02 47.63
N ASP A 349 -8.28 -3.67 47.97
CA ASP A 349 -9.50 -4.28 47.42
C ASP A 349 -9.83 -3.78 46.00
N GLY A 350 -9.00 -2.89 45.44
CA GLY A 350 -9.21 -2.25 44.14
C GLY A 350 -8.65 -3.04 42.96
N TYR A 351 -9.44 -3.14 41.88
CA TYR A 351 -9.07 -3.81 40.64
C TYR A 351 -8.12 -2.99 39.75
N GLY A 352 -8.03 -1.67 39.95
CA GLY A 352 -7.31 -0.74 39.07
C GLY A 352 -5.83 -1.06 38.86
N LEU A 353 -5.06 -1.26 39.94
CA LEU A 353 -3.63 -1.58 39.85
C LEU A 353 -3.37 -2.97 39.24
N ARG A 354 -4.21 -3.96 39.55
CA ARG A 354 -4.12 -5.30 38.94
C ARG A 354 -4.41 -5.26 37.45
N GLY A 355 -5.46 -4.52 37.06
CA GLY A 355 -5.82 -4.29 35.66
C GLY A 355 -4.72 -3.59 34.87
N MET A 356 -4.06 -2.57 35.44
CA MET A 356 -2.91 -1.92 34.80
C MET A 356 -1.73 -2.88 34.60
N ARG A 357 -1.41 -3.73 35.58
CA ARG A 357 -0.33 -4.73 35.45
C ARG A 357 -0.63 -5.76 34.36
N ALA A 358 -1.82 -6.33 34.36
CA ALA A 358 -2.22 -7.31 33.34
C ALA A 358 -2.19 -6.73 31.91
N ARG A 359 -2.60 -5.47 31.74
CA ARG A 359 -2.53 -4.77 30.44
C ARG A 359 -1.09 -4.45 30.02
N ALA A 360 -0.21 -4.09 30.97
CA ALA A 360 1.20 -3.90 30.67
C ALA A 360 1.84 -5.18 30.14
N GLU A 361 1.53 -6.34 30.74
CA GLU A 361 2.01 -7.64 30.29
C GLU A 361 1.58 -7.99 28.85
N GLN A 362 0.36 -7.61 28.43
CA GLN A 362 -0.14 -7.83 27.07
C GLN A 362 0.75 -7.21 25.98
N VAL A 363 1.40 -6.09 26.28
CA VAL A 363 2.34 -5.39 25.37
C VAL A 363 3.81 -5.63 25.74
N ARG A 364 4.09 -6.63 26.60
CA ARG A 364 5.43 -6.91 27.15
C ARG A 364 6.07 -5.67 27.79
N GLY A 365 5.24 -4.84 28.40
CA GLY A 365 5.63 -3.64 29.12
C GLY A 365 5.89 -3.90 30.60
N GLU A 366 6.59 -2.96 31.23
CA GLU A 366 6.93 -2.97 32.65
C GLU A 366 6.15 -1.85 33.35
N LEU A 367 5.32 -2.21 34.33
CA LEU A 367 4.60 -1.24 35.18
C LEU A 367 5.26 -1.18 36.56
N ALA A 368 5.67 0.01 36.97
CA ALA A 368 6.14 0.32 38.32
C ALA A 368 5.20 1.33 38.99
N VAL A 369 4.90 1.10 40.27
CA VAL A 369 4.09 2.01 41.08
C VAL A 369 4.88 2.31 42.34
N GLN A 370 5.12 3.60 42.59
CA GLN A 370 5.80 4.13 43.76
C GLN A 370 4.81 5.00 44.52
N SER A 371 4.52 4.65 45.77
CA SER A 371 3.66 5.43 46.63
C SER A 371 4.02 5.18 48.08
N ALA A 372 3.79 6.18 48.93
CA ALA A 372 3.82 6.05 50.38
C ALA A 372 2.81 7.03 50.99
N PRO A 373 2.20 6.71 52.15
CA PRO A 373 1.30 7.64 52.83
C PRO A 373 1.95 9.01 53.05
N GLY A 374 1.28 10.06 52.57
CA GLY A 374 1.70 11.46 52.62
C GLY A 374 2.74 11.89 51.57
N GLN A 375 3.12 11.02 50.63
CA GLN A 375 4.19 11.26 49.65
C GLN A 375 3.70 11.25 48.19
N GLY A 376 2.39 11.19 47.95
CA GLY A 376 1.83 11.10 46.60
C GLY A 376 1.97 9.72 45.96
N THR A 377 1.72 9.66 44.66
CA THR A 377 1.84 8.44 43.85
C THR A 377 2.54 8.74 42.55
N THR A 378 3.40 7.83 42.11
CA THR A 378 3.99 7.81 40.77
C THR A 378 3.74 6.46 40.11
N VAL A 379 3.10 6.49 38.94
CA VAL A 379 2.86 5.33 38.08
C VAL A 379 3.71 5.46 36.83
N VAL A 380 4.56 4.46 36.56
CA VAL A 380 5.44 4.42 35.39
C VAL A 380 5.13 3.17 34.57
N LEU A 381 4.80 3.37 33.29
CA LEU A 381 4.66 2.30 32.32
C LEU A 381 5.70 2.46 31.23
N LYS A 382 6.55 1.45 31.06
CA LYS A 382 7.58 1.39 30.02
C LYS A 382 7.26 0.29 29.02
N VAL A 383 7.24 0.62 27.73
CA VAL A 383 6.98 -0.34 26.63
C VAL A 383 8.06 -0.17 25.56
N ARG A 384 8.55 -1.28 25.00
CA ARG A 384 9.43 -1.27 23.82
C ARG A 384 8.58 -1.59 22.58
N PRO A 385 8.17 -0.56 21.81
CA PRO A 385 7.23 -0.72 20.69
C PRO A 385 7.81 -1.51 19.52
#